data_AF-E3MWE9-F1
#
_entry.id   AF-E3MWE9-F1
#
_cell.length_a   1.000
_cell.length_b   1.000
_cell.length_c   1.000
_cell.angle_alpha   90.00
_cell.angle_beta   90.00
_cell.angle_gamma   90.00
#
_symmetry.space_group_name_H-M   'P 1'
#
loop_
_entity.id
_entity.type
_entity.pdbx_description
1 polymer ?
#
loop_
_entity_poly.entity_id
_entity_poly.type
_entity_poly.pdbx_seq_one_letter_code
_entity_poly.pdbx_strand_id
1 'polypeptide(L)'
;MKDKFKQKYTAGAAVAYMSRKQALKKLQLTLKDFRRLCIIKGIYPHEPAHKKQANKGSTANKVFYYRKDINFLAHEPIINKFRDYKVFLRKLNHLKAKKEDDKIKKLYDNKPVYNLDTIVKERFPTFGSALRDMDDALSLCFTFAMLPHTRVLKEGMIDSCRKLTAEFMHYVIESQSLRNTFISIKGIYYQAEIHGEKITWVVPHERGLPHVTDVDFTVLVTFVEFYIAMLGFVNFKLYQDIGLFYPPQIGQVVENDEMESEDYKEKVYSLAKPLAKRKDVEQTEEDEPLDLLGEDSDALAQKVREAKSIKTMFKGSVFYLNRECPKEALTFIIRNGGGVVGWEGGPTELKSDSKNITHHIVDRPMDKLEVNRLYIQPQWVFDCLNARRKLPTERYMPGVALPPHFSPFTSEKAGDYIPFERLEELRSMGKDVSELESAIPKTMDELPMRRKEVKPEKPKGIHIAVGQMHKKSKEKFHETVEKGQELKMRELMISKKHQRVYHSMKTSFKRNRNDALKLKKKAKLVKAAAV
;
A
#
# COMPACT_ATOMS: atom_id res chain seq x y z
N MET A 1 33.89 21.65 42.74
CA MET A 1 33.70 20.19 42.51
C MET A 1 34.25 19.86 41.13
N LYS A 2 35.30 19.03 41.02
CA LYS A 2 35.81 18.59 39.72
C LYS A 2 34.78 17.64 39.09
N ASP A 3 34.18 18.04 37.97
CA ASP A 3 33.35 17.14 37.17
C ASP A 3 34.16 15.88 36.83
N LYS A 4 33.82 14.76 37.47
CA LYS A 4 34.42 13.46 37.17
C LYS A 4 34.25 13.21 35.67
N PHE A 5 35.36 12.94 34.97
CA PHE A 5 35.34 12.61 33.54
C PHE A 5 34.25 11.58 33.25
N LYS A 6 33.27 11.95 32.42
CA LYS A 6 32.18 11.06 32.03
C LYS A 6 32.77 9.85 31.32
N GLN A 7 32.46 8.65 31.83
CA GLN A 7 32.88 7.40 31.21
C GLN A 7 32.43 7.34 29.74
N LYS A 8 33.26 6.79 28.86
CA LYS A 8 32.91 6.67 27.44
C LYS A 8 31.64 5.82 27.29
N TYR A 9 30.76 6.22 26.37
CA TYR A 9 29.49 5.55 26.05
C TYR A 9 28.41 5.60 27.14
N THR A 10 28.53 6.48 28.14
CA THR A 10 27.47 6.71 29.14
C THR A 10 26.52 7.87 28.79
N ALA A 11 26.72 8.53 27.66
CA ALA A 11 25.86 9.60 27.16
C ALA A 11 25.73 9.56 25.63
N GLY A 12 24.66 10.20 25.12
CA GLY A 12 24.38 10.34 23.70
C GLY A 12 23.83 9.07 23.04
N ALA A 13 24.18 8.84 21.76
CA ALA A 13 23.66 7.74 20.95
C ALA A 13 23.89 6.35 21.57
N ALA A 14 24.93 6.18 22.38
CA ALA A 14 25.20 4.92 23.07
C ALA A 14 24.14 4.55 24.13
N VAL A 15 23.44 5.53 24.69
CA VAL A 15 22.38 5.32 25.70
C VAL A 15 21.00 5.34 25.05
N ALA A 16 20.82 6.18 24.02
CA ALA A 16 19.54 6.32 23.32
C ALA A 16 19.13 5.03 22.58
N TYR A 17 20.10 4.30 22.03
CA TYR A 17 19.85 3.09 21.26
C TYR A 17 20.20 1.82 22.03
N MET A 18 19.46 0.76 21.77
CA MET A 18 19.69 -0.59 22.28
C MET A 18 19.72 -1.57 21.11
N SER A 19 20.73 -2.44 21.08
CA SER A 19 20.78 -3.50 20.06
C SER A 19 19.70 -4.56 20.29
N ARG A 20 19.22 -5.22 19.22
CA ARG A 20 18.24 -6.31 19.32
C ARG A 20 18.59 -7.37 20.37
N LYS A 21 19.86 -7.80 20.43
CA LYS A 21 20.31 -8.81 21.42
C LYS A 21 20.17 -8.30 22.87
N GLN A 22 20.45 -7.02 23.10
CA GLN A 22 20.28 -6.41 24.42
C GLN A 22 18.79 -6.27 24.77
N ALA A 23 17.94 -5.90 23.81
CA ALA A 23 16.49 -5.81 24.01
C ALA A 23 15.89 -7.17 24.39
N LEU A 24 16.27 -8.24 23.68
CA LEU A 24 15.86 -9.61 23.99
C LEU A 24 16.26 -10.04 25.40
N LYS A 25 17.52 -9.77 25.80
CA LYS A 25 18.02 -10.10 27.13
C LYS A 25 17.28 -9.31 28.22
N LYS A 26 16.95 -8.05 27.95
CA LYS A 26 16.23 -7.18 28.90
C LYS A 26 14.79 -7.62 29.11
N LEU A 27 14.06 -7.91 28.03
CA LEU A 27 12.65 -8.31 28.08
C LEU A 27 12.46 -9.80 28.45
N GLN A 28 13.54 -10.61 28.38
CA GLN A 28 13.52 -12.05 28.62
C GLN A 28 12.52 -12.78 27.71
N LEU A 29 12.47 -12.36 26.43
CA LEU A 29 11.59 -12.92 25.41
C LEU A 29 12.38 -13.70 24.36
N THR A 30 11.71 -14.64 23.69
CA THR A 30 12.27 -15.29 22.51
C THR A 30 12.26 -14.33 21.33
N LEU A 31 13.05 -14.61 20.28
CA LEU A 31 13.07 -13.76 19.08
C LEU A 31 11.69 -13.68 18.41
N LYS A 32 10.92 -14.77 18.39
CA LYS A 32 9.58 -14.83 17.78
C LYS A 32 8.59 -13.96 18.56
N ASP A 33 8.55 -14.10 19.89
CA ASP A 33 7.66 -13.32 20.75
C ASP A 33 8.02 -11.83 20.73
N PHE A 34 9.32 -11.52 20.70
CA PHE A 34 9.79 -10.14 20.60
C PHE A 34 9.38 -9.49 19.29
N ARG A 35 9.52 -10.18 18.14
CA ARG A 35 9.05 -9.67 16.84
C ARG A 35 7.54 -9.44 16.86
N ARG A 36 6.77 -10.40 17.35
CA ARG A 36 5.30 -10.29 17.49
C ARG A 36 4.91 -9.07 18.33
N LEU A 37 5.56 -8.87 19.48
CA LEU A 37 5.29 -7.73 20.36
C LEU A 37 5.63 -6.40 19.68
N CYS A 38 6.76 -6.32 18.97
CA CYS A 38 7.15 -5.13 18.23
C CYS A 38 6.14 -4.78 17.13
N ILE A 39 5.61 -5.79 16.43
CA ILE A 39 4.63 -5.60 15.34
C ILE A 39 3.31 -5.09 15.91
N ILE A 40 2.79 -5.74 16.95
CA ILE A 40 1.52 -5.38 17.60
C ILE A 40 1.57 -3.92 18.13
N LYS A 41 2.69 -3.51 18.71
CA LYS A 41 2.87 -2.14 19.25
C LYS A 41 3.36 -1.12 18.23
N GLY A 42 3.74 -1.53 17.02
CA GLY A 42 4.27 -0.62 16.00
C GLY A 42 5.66 -0.06 16.33
N ILE A 43 6.54 -0.85 16.93
CA ILE A 43 7.92 -0.45 17.23
C ILE A 43 8.86 -0.95 16.14
N TYR A 44 9.51 0.00 15.47
CA TYR A 44 10.36 -0.26 14.33
C TYR A 44 11.84 -0.20 14.67
N PRO A 45 12.68 -0.93 13.93
CA PRO A 45 14.12 -0.76 14.04
C PRO A 45 14.56 0.60 13.50
N HIS A 46 15.53 1.23 14.17
CA HIS A 46 16.08 2.53 13.78
C HIS A 46 17.57 2.43 13.46
N GLU A 47 18.00 3.23 12.48
CA GLU A 47 19.41 3.39 12.13
C GLU A 47 20.01 4.60 12.87
N PRO A 48 20.97 4.40 13.79
CA PRO A 48 21.56 5.51 14.52
C PRO A 48 22.47 6.35 13.62
N ALA A 49 22.33 7.68 13.67
CA ALA A 49 23.18 8.61 12.92
C ALA A 49 24.69 8.39 13.16
N HIS A 50 25.07 8.05 14.39
CA HIS A 50 26.45 7.73 14.76
C HIS A 50 26.62 6.26 15.16
N LYS A 51 26.68 5.36 14.16
CA LYS A 51 26.82 3.90 14.33
C LYS A 51 27.98 3.48 15.25
N LYS A 52 29.14 4.12 15.12
CA LYS A 52 30.33 3.81 15.94
C LYS A 52 30.08 4.12 17.41
N GLN A 53 29.38 5.21 17.73
CA GLN A 53 29.08 5.57 19.12
C GLN A 53 28.00 4.65 19.71
N ALA A 54 26.95 4.34 18.94
CA ALA A 54 25.89 3.44 19.35
C ALA A 54 26.39 1.99 19.58
N ASN A 55 27.34 1.53 18.77
CA ASN A 55 27.87 0.17 18.81
C ASN A 55 29.21 0.06 19.56
N LYS A 56 29.48 0.99 20.49
CA LYS A 56 30.67 0.99 21.36
C LYS A 56 32.00 0.81 20.60
N GLY A 57 32.13 1.47 19.45
CA GLY A 57 33.32 1.46 18.60
C GLY A 57 33.25 0.52 17.38
N SER A 58 32.29 -0.40 17.31
CA SER A 58 32.17 -1.35 16.20
C SER A 58 31.36 -0.80 15.01
N THR A 59 31.78 -1.10 13.78
CA THR A 59 31.04 -0.79 12.55
C THR A 59 30.14 -1.93 12.06
N ALA A 60 30.01 -3.01 12.83
CA ALA A 60 29.19 -4.16 12.45
C ALA A 60 27.73 -3.75 12.22
N ASN A 61 27.13 -4.32 11.17
CA ASN A 61 25.72 -4.09 10.88
C ASN A 61 24.85 -4.76 11.95
N LYS A 62 24.18 -3.95 12.76
CA LYS A 62 23.29 -4.40 13.83
C LYS A 62 22.02 -3.61 13.78
N VAL A 63 20.94 -4.28 14.18
CA VAL A 63 19.63 -3.65 14.30
C VAL A 63 19.49 -3.04 15.69
N PHE A 64 19.14 -1.75 15.71
CA PHE A 64 18.95 -0.96 16.91
C PHE A 64 17.49 -0.57 17.07
N TYR A 65 17.07 -0.40 18.33
CA TYR A 65 15.78 0.13 18.74
C TYR A 65 16.03 1.27 19.72
N TYR A 66 15.09 2.20 19.88
CA TYR A 66 15.22 3.19 20.95
C TYR A 66 15.04 2.53 22.31
N ARG A 67 15.86 2.97 23.27
CA ARG A 67 15.79 2.49 24.65
C ARG A 67 14.48 2.87 25.32
N LYS A 68 13.90 4.01 24.95
CA LYS A 68 12.59 4.46 25.44
C LYS A 68 11.49 3.46 25.03
N ASP A 69 11.45 3.08 23.77
CA ASP A 69 10.46 2.13 23.24
C ASP A 69 10.59 0.74 23.88
N ILE A 70 11.82 0.25 24.08
CA ILE A 70 12.04 -1.04 24.77
C ILE A 70 11.64 -0.97 26.24
N ASN A 71 11.79 0.19 26.90
CA ASN A 71 11.30 0.38 28.25
C ASN A 71 9.77 0.40 28.29
N PHE A 72 9.14 1.06 27.32
CA PHE A 72 7.69 1.07 27.17
C PHE A 72 7.15 -0.37 27.00
N LEU A 73 7.78 -1.16 26.12
CA LEU A 73 7.45 -2.58 25.96
C LEU A 73 7.57 -3.40 27.24
N ALA A 74 8.48 -3.05 28.15
CA ALA A 74 8.69 -3.83 29.36
C ALA A 74 7.50 -3.79 30.32
N HIS A 75 6.64 -2.77 30.22
CA HIS A 75 5.44 -2.61 31.05
C HIS A 75 4.17 -3.16 30.38
N GLU A 76 4.28 -3.77 29.20
CA GLU A 76 3.12 -4.27 28.45
C GLU A 76 2.51 -5.54 29.06
N PRO A 77 1.18 -5.59 29.30
CA PRO A 77 0.53 -6.74 29.92
C PRO A 77 0.52 -7.99 29.03
N ILE A 78 0.62 -7.84 27.71
CA ILE A 78 0.67 -8.95 26.74
C ILE A 78 1.86 -9.89 27.04
N ILE A 79 2.97 -9.34 27.55
CA ILE A 79 4.15 -10.13 27.91
C ILE A 79 3.78 -11.22 28.92
N ASN A 80 2.92 -10.89 29.90
CA ASN A 80 2.46 -11.86 30.88
C ASN A 80 1.63 -12.96 30.22
N LYS A 81 0.74 -12.61 29.28
CA LYS A 81 -0.02 -13.59 28.50
C LYS A 81 0.87 -14.52 27.66
N PHE A 82 1.98 -14.02 27.10
CA PHE A 82 2.95 -14.88 26.42
C PHE A 82 3.65 -15.85 27.37
N ARG A 83 3.90 -15.43 28.62
CA ARG A 83 4.44 -16.31 29.66
C ARG A 83 3.42 -17.36 30.09
N ASP A 84 2.16 -16.98 30.27
CA ASP A 84 1.06 -17.89 30.59
C ASP A 84 0.89 -18.94 29.48
N TYR A 85 0.97 -18.53 28.22
CA TYR A 85 0.89 -19.45 27.08
C TYR A 85 2.05 -20.46 27.09
N LYS A 86 3.27 -20.05 27.48
CA LYS A 86 4.39 -21.00 27.65
C LYS A 86 4.20 -21.95 28.82
N VAL A 87 3.59 -21.49 29.92
CA VAL A 87 3.21 -22.36 31.04
C VAL A 87 2.18 -23.39 30.56
N PHE A 88 1.16 -22.93 29.82
CA PHE A 88 0.17 -23.78 29.19
C PHE A 88 0.81 -24.86 28.29
N LEU A 89 1.73 -24.48 27.39
CA LEU A 89 2.43 -25.44 26.53
C LEU A 89 3.24 -26.48 27.32
N ARG A 90 3.90 -26.07 28.41
CA ARG A 90 4.63 -27.01 29.29
C ARG A 90 3.69 -27.99 29.97
N LYS A 91 2.56 -27.49 30.52
CA LYS A 91 1.52 -28.34 31.12
C LYS A 91 0.92 -29.31 30.10
N LEU A 92 0.66 -28.83 28.89
CA LEU A 92 0.13 -29.63 27.79
C LEU A 92 1.11 -30.75 27.41
N ASN A 93 2.40 -30.44 27.25
CA ASN A 93 3.40 -31.46 26.94
C ASN A 93 3.55 -32.50 28.06
N HIS A 94 3.49 -32.07 29.32
CA HIS A 94 3.52 -32.96 30.49
C HIS A 94 2.31 -33.91 30.52
N LEU A 95 1.10 -33.39 30.29
CA LEU A 95 -0.12 -34.20 30.25
C LEU A 95 -0.16 -35.13 29.03
N LYS A 96 0.33 -34.68 27.87
CA LYS A 96 0.47 -35.52 26.67
C LYS A 96 1.44 -36.67 26.91
N ALA A 97 2.57 -36.42 27.58
CA ALA A 97 3.51 -37.48 27.94
C ALA A 97 2.88 -38.51 28.89
N LYS A 98 1.98 -38.07 29.78
CA LYS A 98 1.20 -38.93 30.68
C LYS A 98 -0.03 -39.59 30.03
N LYS A 99 -0.40 -39.22 28.80
CA LYS A 99 -1.59 -39.71 28.08
C LYS A 99 -2.92 -39.53 28.86
N GLU A 100 -3.04 -38.43 29.60
CA GLU A 100 -4.27 -38.11 30.34
C GLU A 100 -5.20 -37.20 29.51
N ASP A 101 -6.02 -37.78 28.64
CA ASP A 101 -6.80 -37.04 27.64
C ASP A 101 -7.88 -36.11 28.22
N ASP A 102 -8.54 -36.50 29.31
CA ASP A 102 -9.59 -35.69 29.94
C ASP A 102 -9.04 -34.38 30.51
N LYS A 103 -7.84 -34.42 31.09
CA LYS A 103 -7.17 -33.21 31.60
C LYS A 103 -6.64 -32.35 30.47
N ILE A 104 -6.26 -32.95 29.34
CA ILE A 104 -5.86 -32.22 28.13
C ILE A 104 -7.04 -31.42 27.58
N LYS A 105 -8.24 -32.01 27.50
CA LYS A 105 -9.47 -31.30 27.08
C LYS A 105 -9.75 -30.09 27.99
N LYS A 106 -9.80 -30.31 29.31
CA LYS A 106 -9.98 -29.22 30.30
C LYS A 106 -8.91 -28.13 30.20
N LEU A 107 -7.67 -28.51 29.86
CA LEU A 107 -6.61 -27.54 29.67
C LEU A 107 -6.85 -26.71 28.40
N TYR A 108 -7.27 -27.33 27.29
CA TYR A 108 -7.63 -26.62 26.06
C TYR A 108 -8.79 -25.63 26.26
N ASP A 109 -9.78 -25.95 27.08
CA ASP A 109 -10.87 -25.03 27.43
C ASP A 109 -10.33 -23.78 28.15
N ASN A 110 -9.30 -23.96 28.99
CA ASN A 110 -8.63 -22.88 29.72
C ASN A 110 -7.44 -22.27 28.97
N LYS A 111 -7.43 -22.36 27.63
CA LYS A 111 -6.34 -21.82 26.82
C LYS A 111 -6.24 -20.30 27.02
N PRO A 112 -5.06 -19.77 27.40
CA PRO A 112 -4.90 -18.33 27.57
C PRO A 112 -4.95 -17.64 26.19
N VAL A 113 -5.96 -16.80 26.01
CA VAL A 113 -6.09 -15.87 24.88
C VAL A 113 -5.73 -14.47 25.37
N TYR A 114 -5.17 -13.66 24.49
CA TYR A 114 -4.97 -12.24 24.75
C TYR A 114 -5.82 -11.45 23.75
N ASN A 115 -6.27 -10.27 24.18
CA ASN A 115 -7.05 -9.36 23.35
C ASN A 115 -6.15 -8.23 22.86
N LEU A 116 -6.45 -7.71 21.67
CA LEU A 116 -5.69 -6.63 21.04
C LEU A 116 -6.36 -5.25 21.19
N ASP A 117 -7.57 -5.21 21.73
CA ASP A 117 -8.47 -4.06 21.77
C ASP A 117 -7.84 -2.81 22.38
N THR A 118 -7.23 -2.94 23.55
CA THR A 118 -6.56 -1.82 24.23
C THR A 118 -5.41 -1.27 23.40
N ILE A 119 -4.70 -2.14 22.69
CA ILE A 119 -3.51 -1.76 21.92
C ILE A 119 -3.92 -1.05 20.65
N VAL A 120 -5.00 -1.50 20.00
CA VAL A 120 -5.57 -0.80 18.84
C VAL A 120 -5.96 0.62 19.24
N LYS A 121 -6.64 0.80 20.38
CA LYS A 121 -7.05 2.11 20.90
C LYS A 121 -5.87 3.00 21.31
N GLU A 122 -4.82 2.42 21.89
CA GLU A 122 -3.60 3.16 22.24
C GLU A 122 -2.81 3.60 21.00
N ARG A 123 -2.75 2.75 19.96
CA ARG A 123 -2.04 3.04 18.71
C ARG A 123 -2.79 4.05 17.84
N PHE A 124 -4.12 3.96 17.83
CA PHE A 124 -5.01 4.83 17.07
C PHE A 124 -5.93 5.60 18.03
N PRO A 125 -5.45 6.71 18.61
CA PRO A 125 -6.25 7.48 19.57
C PRO A 125 -7.45 8.18 18.92
N THR A 126 -7.36 8.49 17.63
CA THR A 126 -8.44 9.11 16.85
C THR A 126 -8.88 8.21 15.71
N PHE A 127 -10.17 8.31 15.35
CA PHE A 127 -10.73 7.52 14.27
C PHE A 127 -10.06 7.83 12.91
N GLY A 128 -9.80 9.11 12.61
CA GLY A 128 -9.06 9.50 11.41
C GLY A 128 -7.65 8.89 11.36
N SER A 129 -6.95 8.78 12.50
CA SER A 129 -5.65 8.09 12.51
C SER A 129 -5.75 6.61 12.13
N ALA A 130 -6.87 5.95 12.45
CA ALA A 130 -7.11 4.57 12.05
C ALA A 130 -7.45 4.47 10.55
N LEU A 131 -8.22 5.41 10.01
CA LEU A 131 -8.56 5.45 8.59
C LEU A 131 -7.32 5.63 7.70
N ARG A 132 -6.33 6.43 8.10
CA ARG A 132 -5.06 6.60 7.34
C ARG A 132 -4.23 5.34 7.18
N ASP A 133 -4.22 4.47 8.20
CA ASP A 133 -3.48 3.20 8.18
C ASP A 133 -4.31 2.07 7.56
N MET A 134 -5.54 2.34 7.11
CA MET A 134 -6.46 1.35 6.56
C MET A 134 -6.00 0.80 5.20
N ASP A 135 -5.31 1.58 4.38
CA ASP A 135 -4.81 1.19 3.05
C ASP A 135 -3.97 -0.10 3.11
N ASP A 136 -3.02 -0.14 4.04
CA ASP A 136 -2.15 -1.30 4.27
C ASP A 136 -2.92 -2.48 4.88
N ALA A 137 -3.83 -2.19 5.81
CA ALA A 137 -4.63 -3.21 6.48
C ALA A 137 -5.55 -3.95 5.51
N LEU A 138 -6.30 -3.20 4.68
CA LEU A 138 -7.19 -3.75 3.66
C LEU A 138 -6.41 -4.55 2.63
N SER A 139 -5.35 -3.98 2.07
CA SER A 139 -4.55 -4.66 1.05
C SER A 139 -3.99 -6.00 1.57
N LEU A 140 -3.52 -6.04 2.82
CA LEU A 140 -3.05 -7.29 3.42
C LEU A 140 -4.21 -8.27 3.66
N CYS A 141 -5.34 -7.83 4.20
CA CYS A 141 -6.49 -8.71 4.44
C CYS A 141 -7.07 -9.29 3.14
N PHE A 142 -7.18 -8.50 2.07
CA PHE A 142 -7.60 -8.99 0.75
C PHE A 142 -6.61 -10.02 0.18
N THR A 143 -5.30 -9.82 0.36
CA THR A 143 -4.32 -10.82 -0.07
C THR A 143 -4.45 -12.12 0.71
N PHE A 144 -4.69 -12.04 2.03
CA PHE A 144 -4.85 -13.22 2.88
C PHE A 144 -6.16 -13.97 2.64
N ALA A 145 -7.23 -13.28 2.24
CA ALA A 145 -8.51 -13.88 1.87
C ALA A 145 -8.39 -14.85 0.67
N MET A 146 -7.45 -14.58 -0.24
CA MET A 146 -7.19 -15.37 -1.46
C MET A 146 -6.15 -16.48 -1.27
N LEU A 147 -5.41 -16.48 -0.16
CA LEU A 147 -4.40 -17.50 0.09
C LEU A 147 -5.07 -18.84 0.46
N PRO A 148 -4.53 -19.98 -0.03
CA PRO A 148 -5.01 -21.28 0.37
C PRO A 148 -4.64 -21.56 1.84
N HIS A 149 -5.44 -22.41 2.49
CA HIS A 149 -5.16 -22.85 3.85
C HIS A 149 -3.83 -23.60 3.90
N THR A 150 -2.97 -23.21 4.85
CA THR A 150 -1.67 -23.86 5.09
C THR A 150 -1.48 -24.10 6.58
N ARG A 151 -0.49 -24.90 6.97
CA ARG A 151 -0.23 -25.19 8.41
C ARG A 151 0.07 -23.95 9.25
N VAL A 152 0.59 -22.88 8.63
CA VAL A 152 0.90 -21.60 9.30
C VAL A 152 -0.32 -20.69 9.35
N LEU A 153 -1.15 -20.74 8.31
CA LEU A 153 -2.38 -19.96 8.18
C LEU A 153 -3.56 -20.76 8.75
N LYS A 154 -3.95 -20.43 9.98
CA LYS A 154 -5.14 -21.03 10.59
C LYS A 154 -6.38 -20.64 9.81
N GLU A 155 -7.26 -21.62 9.59
CA GLU A 155 -8.55 -21.48 8.90
C GLU A 155 -9.36 -20.27 9.39
N GLY A 156 -9.60 -20.18 10.70
CA GLY A 156 -10.39 -19.07 11.26
C GLY A 156 -9.81 -17.66 11.03
N MET A 157 -8.52 -17.48 10.74
CA MET A 157 -7.98 -16.15 10.39
C MET A 157 -8.31 -15.76 8.94
N ILE A 158 -8.28 -16.72 8.01
CA ILE A 158 -8.62 -16.47 6.60
C ILE A 158 -10.11 -16.15 6.50
N ASP A 159 -10.96 -16.90 7.21
CA ASP A 159 -12.40 -16.66 7.23
C ASP A 159 -12.74 -15.30 7.85
N SER A 160 -12.04 -14.92 8.92
CA SER A 160 -12.16 -13.60 9.50
C SER A 160 -11.74 -12.49 8.53
N CYS A 161 -10.67 -12.71 7.74
CA CYS A 161 -10.27 -11.76 6.71
C CYS A 161 -11.36 -11.62 5.64
N ARG A 162 -11.84 -12.73 5.08
CA ARG A 162 -12.93 -12.76 4.08
C ARG A 162 -14.17 -12.02 4.58
N LYS A 163 -14.57 -12.30 5.83
CA LYS A 163 -15.70 -11.65 6.49
C LYS A 163 -15.50 -10.14 6.61
N LEU A 164 -14.39 -9.70 7.19
CA LEU A 164 -14.11 -8.28 7.43
C LEU A 164 -13.94 -7.49 6.12
N THR A 165 -13.33 -8.09 5.10
CA THR A 165 -13.21 -7.46 3.78
C THR A 165 -14.56 -7.30 3.10
N ALA A 166 -15.43 -8.31 3.19
CA ALA A 166 -16.78 -8.23 2.63
C ALA A 166 -17.65 -7.21 3.38
N GLU A 167 -17.58 -7.17 4.71
CA GLU A 167 -18.20 -6.12 5.54
C GLU A 167 -17.77 -4.72 5.09
N PHE A 168 -16.48 -4.51 4.87
CA PHE A 168 -15.97 -3.23 4.40
C PHE A 168 -16.50 -2.88 2.99
N MET A 169 -16.54 -3.85 2.07
CA MET A 169 -17.09 -3.63 0.73
C MET A 169 -18.59 -3.29 0.79
N HIS A 170 -19.37 -3.94 1.65
CA HIS A 170 -20.77 -3.59 1.87
C HIS A 170 -20.96 -2.18 2.41
N TYR A 171 -20.14 -1.78 3.39
CA TYR A 171 -20.13 -0.41 3.88
C TYR A 171 -19.88 0.59 2.74
N VAL A 172 -18.91 0.33 1.87
CA VAL A 172 -18.61 1.22 0.73
C VAL A 172 -19.75 1.25 -0.28
N ILE A 173 -20.44 0.12 -0.50
CA ILE A 173 -21.64 0.06 -1.35
C ILE A 173 -22.77 0.93 -0.76
N GLU A 174 -23.12 0.75 0.51
CA GLU A 174 -24.24 1.46 1.15
C GLU A 174 -23.94 2.95 1.37
N SER A 175 -22.69 3.30 1.68
CA SER A 175 -22.24 4.70 1.78
C SER A 175 -22.10 5.39 0.42
N GLN A 176 -22.06 4.61 -0.66
CA GLN A 176 -21.77 5.09 -2.02
C GLN A 176 -20.54 6.01 -2.08
N SER A 177 -19.45 5.59 -1.42
CA SER A 177 -18.25 6.40 -1.18
C SER A 177 -17.08 6.11 -2.15
N LEU A 178 -17.26 5.20 -3.10
CA LEU A 178 -16.26 4.89 -4.12
C LEU A 178 -16.08 6.09 -5.06
N ARG A 179 -14.83 6.33 -5.47
CA ARG A 179 -14.46 7.47 -6.32
C ARG A 179 -13.76 7.04 -7.60
N ASN A 180 -12.68 6.28 -7.47
CA ASN A 180 -11.83 5.91 -8.59
C ASN A 180 -11.50 4.42 -8.54
N THR A 181 -11.34 3.81 -9.72
CA THR A 181 -10.91 2.41 -9.87
C THR A 181 -9.86 2.26 -10.95
N PHE A 182 -8.99 1.28 -10.81
CA PHE A 182 -7.98 0.99 -11.84
C PHE A 182 -7.64 -0.49 -11.89
N ILE A 183 -7.70 -1.07 -13.08
CA ILE A 183 -7.30 -2.45 -13.32
C ILE A 183 -5.81 -2.46 -13.69
N SER A 184 -5.02 -3.20 -12.91
CA SER A 184 -3.60 -3.43 -13.17
C SER A 184 -3.31 -4.92 -13.30
N ILE A 185 -2.10 -5.26 -13.74
CA ILE A 185 -1.60 -6.65 -13.80
C ILE A 185 -1.57 -7.28 -12.39
N LYS A 186 -1.30 -6.48 -11.35
CA LYS A 186 -1.20 -6.94 -9.95
C LYS A 186 -2.56 -7.25 -9.33
N GLY A 187 -3.59 -6.50 -9.71
CA GLY A 187 -4.88 -6.47 -9.04
C GLY A 187 -5.68 -5.26 -9.45
N ILE A 188 -6.82 -5.08 -8.81
CA ILE A 188 -7.72 -3.95 -8.98
C ILE A 188 -7.51 -2.99 -7.82
N TYR A 189 -7.21 -1.72 -8.14
CA TYR A 189 -7.08 -0.65 -7.18
C TYR A 189 -8.42 0.03 -7.03
N TYR A 190 -8.87 0.22 -5.79
CA TYR A 190 -10.06 0.96 -5.44
C TYR A 190 -9.66 2.17 -4.61
N GLN A 191 -10.36 3.28 -4.81
CA GLN A 191 -10.25 4.46 -3.96
C GLN A 191 -11.63 4.91 -3.50
N ALA A 192 -11.82 4.95 -2.19
CA ALA A 192 -13.01 5.49 -1.55
C ALA A 192 -12.67 6.72 -0.69
N GLU A 193 -13.65 7.59 -0.51
CA GLU A 193 -13.54 8.78 0.33
C GLU A 193 -14.45 8.62 1.54
N ILE A 194 -13.86 8.39 2.70
CA ILE A 194 -14.57 8.10 3.96
C ILE A 194 -14.18 9.16 4.98
N HIS A 195 -15.14 9.88 5.55
CA HIS A 195 -14.89 10.96 6.53
C HIS A 195 -13.85 12.00 6.07
N GLY A 196 -13.79 12.30 4.77
CA GLY A 196 -12.84 13.25 4.18
C GLY A 196 -11.44 12.70 3.94
N GLU A 197 -11.15 11.44 4.29
CA GLU A 197 -9.90 10.77 3.99
C GLU A 197 -10.05 9.84 2.78
N LYS A 198 -9.07 9.89 1.87
CA LYS A 198 -9.04 9.03 0.68
C LYS A 198 -8.26 7.77 0.99
N ILE A 199 -8.94 6.65 0.93
CA ILE A 199 -8.41 5.32 1.24
C ILE A 199 -8.21 4.59 -0.07
N THR A 200 -6.99 4.11 -0.32
CA THR A 200 -6.60 3.37 -1.53
C THR A 200 -6.13 1.97 -1.18
N TRP A 201 -6.81 0.95 -1.72
CA TRP A 201 -6.43 -0.44 -1.47
C TRP A 201 -6.42 -1.26 -2.75
N VAL A 202 -5.70 -2.38 -2.71
CA VAL A 202 -5.56 -3.30 -3.83
C VAL A 202 -6.23 -4.62 -3.51
N VAL A 203 -7.13 -5.05 -4.39
CA VAL A 203 -7.67 -6.40 -4.41
C VAL A 203 -6.90 -7.20 -5.46
N PRO A 204 -6.18 -8.26 -5.07
CA PRO A 204 -5.48 -9.10 -6.03
C PRO A 204 -6.48 -9.81 -6.95
N HIS A 205 -6.07 -10.12 -8.17
CA HIS A 205 -6.88 -10.94 -9.07
C HIS A 205 -7.05 -12.35 -8.51
N GLU A 206 -8.25 -12.91 -8.65
CA GLU A 206 -8.58 -14.30 -8.31
C GLU A 206 -7.82 -15.25 -9.26
N ARG A 207 -6.55 -15.50 -8.94
CA ARG A 207 -5.71 -16.46 -9.63
C ARG A 207 -5.12 -17.40 -8.60
N GLY A 208 -5.02 -18.68 -8.96
CA GLY A 208 -4.32 -19.66 -8.13
C GLY A 208 -2.87 -19.22 -7.91
N LEU A 209 -2.54 -18.81 -6.69
CA LEU A 209 -1.20 -18.38 -6.35
C LEU A 209 -0.28 -19.61 -6.22
N PRO A 210 0.92 -19.61 -6.83
CA PRO A 210 1.90 -20.64 -6.56
C PRO A 210 2.36 -20.58 -5.10
N HIS A 211 2.80 -21.71 -4.55
CA HIS A 211 3.35 -21.75 -3.19
C HIS A 211 4.67 -20.99 -3.15
N VAL A 212 4.70 -19.85 -2.45
CA VAL A 212 5.90 -19.02 -2.29
C VAL A 212 6.62 -19.40 -1.00
N THR A 213 7.88 -19.84 -1.10
CA THR A 213 8.69 -20.26 0.05
C THR A 213 9.56 -19.15 0.65
N ASP A 214 9.78 -18.06 -0.09
CA ASP A 214 10.72 -16.99 0.30
C ASP A 214 10.13 -16.01 1.33
N VAL A 215 8.83 -16.11 1.60
CA VAL A 215 8.10 -15.18 2.45
C VAL A 215 7.91 -15.76 3.86
N ASP A 216 8.33 -15.01 4.88
CA ASP A 216 8.11 -15.37 6.28
C ASP A 216 6.66 -15.07 6.71
N PHE A 217 5.76 -16.03 6.49
CA PHE A 217 4.36 -15.95 6.90
C PHE A 217 4.19 -15.79 8.42
N THR A 218 5.17 -16.17 9.25
CA THR A 218 5.03 -16.03 10.70
C THR A 218 4.99 -14.58 11.14
N VAL A 219 5.68 -13.70 10.42
CA VAL A 219 5.64 -12.26 10.62
C VAL A 219 4.33 -11.70 10.08
N LEU A 220 3.93 -12.06 8.87
CA LEU A 220 2.70 -11.57 8.25
C LEU A 220 1.44 -11.95 9.04
N VAL A 221 1.38 -13.17 9.59
CA VAL A 221 0.27 -13.60 10.46
C VAL A 221 0.09 -12.65 11.65
N THR A 222 1.18 -12.14 12.24
CA THR A 222 1.06 -11.21 13.37
C THR A 222 0.58 -9.82 12.95
N PHE A 223 0.86 -9.40 11.71
CA PHE A 223 0.28 -8.18 11.15
C PHE A 223 -1.22 -8.37 10.88
N VAL A 224 -1.59 -9.48 10.24
CA VAL A 224 -2.98 -9.79 9.94
C VAL A 224 -3.81 -9.92 11.21
N GLU A 225 -3.29 -10.57 12.24
CA GLU A 225 -3.96 -10.67 13.55
C GLU A 225 -4.26 -9.28 14.15
N PHE A 226 -3.33 -8.34 14.01
CA PHE A 226 -3.53 -6.95 14.45
C PHE A 226 -4.53 -6.21 13.56
N TYR A 227 -4.44 -6.35 12.24
CA TYR A 227 -5.35 -5.71 11.29
C TYR A 227 -6.77 -6.24 11.34
N ILE A 228 -6.98 -7.53 11.63
CA ILE A 228 -8.31 -8.10 11.88
C ILE A 228 -8.98 -7.37 13.06
N ALA A 229 -8.25 -7.19 14.18
CA ALA A 229 -8.78 -6.47 15.33
C ALA A 229 -9.07 -5.00 14.99
N MET A 230 -8.15 -4.33 14.29
CA MET A 230 -8.34 -2.94 13.85
C MET A 230 -9.55 -2.76 12.93
N LEU A 231 -9.66 -3.58 11.87
CA LEU A 231 -10.78 -3.53 10.92
C LEU A 231 -12.11 -3.85 11.62
N GLY A 232 -12.13 -4.76 12.61
CA GLY A 232 -13.33 -5.01 13.41
C GLY A 232 -13.83 -3.75 14.14
N PHE A 233 -12.93 -2.99 14.79
CA PHE A 233 -13.30 -1.73 15.45
C PHE A 233 -13.75 -0.65 14.46
N VAL A 234 -13.06 -0.56 13.32
CA VAL A 234 -13.38 0.45 12.31
C VAL A 234 -14.71 0.13 11.64
N ASN A 235 -14.93 -1.11 11.18
CA ASN A 235 -16.21 -1.54 10.61
C ASN A 235 -17.35 -1.32 11.61
N PHE A 236 -17.17 -1.67 12.89
CA PHE A 236 -18.19 -1.42 13.92
C PHE A 236 -18.59 0.07 13.99
N LYS A 237 -17.61 0.97 14.00
CA LYS A 237 -17.86 2.42 14.03
C LYS A 237 -18.53 2.90 12.74
N LEU A 238 -18.01 2.51 11.59
CA LEU A 238 -18.54 2.85 10.27
C LEU A 238 -20.00 2.40 10.09
N TYR A 239 -20.34 1.18 10.51
CA TYR A 239 -21.70 0.65 10.45
C TYR A 239 -22.64 1.41 11.38
N GLN A 240 -22.19 1.72 12.60
CA GLN A 240 -22.97 2.51 13.55
C GLN A 240 -23.23 3.93 13.03
N ASP A 241 -22.29 4.52 12.29
CA ASP A 241 -22.43 5.86 11.71
C ASP A 241 -23.46 5.90 10.56
N ILE A 242 -23.65 4.80 9.80
CA ILE A 242 -24.68 4.69 8.75
C ILE A 242 -26.03 4.17 9.29
N GLY A 243 -26.07 3.68 10.53
CA GLY A 243 -27.27 3.08 11.10
C GLY A 243 -27.52 1.63 10.66
N LEU A 244 -26.48 0.91 10.23
CA LEU A 244 -26.55 -0.52 9.92
C LEU A 244 -26.34 -1.36 11.19
N PHE A 245 -26.89 -2.57 11.22
CA PHE A 245 -26.57 -3.53 12.29
C PHE A 245 -25.15 -4.10 12.11
N TYR A 246 -24.44 -4.25 13.23
CA TYR A 246 -23.14 -4.92 13.28
C TYR A 246 -23.20 -6.08 14.28
N PRO A 247 -22.85 -7.34 13.89
CA PRO A 247 -22.46 -7.80 12.55
C PRO A 247 -23.54 -7.62 11.48
N PRO A 248 -23.19 -7.55 10.17
CA PRO A 248 -24.14 -7.29 9.10
C PRO A 248 -25.22 -8.37 9.01
N GLN A 249 -26.47 -7.95 8.88
CA GLN A 249 -27.61 -8.81 8.58
C GLN A 249 -28.13 -8.46 7.19
N ILE A 250 -28.42 -9.47 6.35
CA ILE A 250 -29.13 -9.25 5.08
C ILE A 250 -30.55 -8.76 5.42
N GLY A 251 -31.16 -7.96 4.55
CA GLY A 251 -32.48 -7.29 4.73
C GLY A 251 -33.71 -8.13 5.17
N GLN A 252 -33.57 -9.40 5.54
CA GLN A 252 -34.56 -10.13 6.32
C GLN A 252 -33.98 -10.36 7.72
N VAL A 253 -34.74 -10.02 8.76
CA VAL A 253 -34.43 -10.46 10.13
C VAL A 253 -34.53 -11.98 10.12
N VAL A 254 -33.39 -12.63 9.96
CA VAL A 254 -33.27 -14.09 9.95
C VAL A 254 -33.05 -14.53 11.40
N GLU A 255 -33.74 -15.60 11.82
CA GLU A 255 -33.57 -16.20 13.15
C GLU A 255 -32.11 -16.61 13.38
N ASN A 256 -31.66 -16.59 14.65
CA ASN A 256 -30.24 -16.78 15.02
C ASN A 256 -29.61 -18.07 14.46
N ASP A 257 -30.39 -19.12 14.25
CA ASP A 257 -29.91 -20.44 13.80
C ASP A 257 -29.63 -20.50 12.28
N GLU A 258 -30.30 -19.67 11.46
CA GLU A 258 -30.09 -19.63 10.01
C GLU A 258 -28.94 -18.69 9.60
N MET A 259 -28.57 -17.72 10.46
CA MET A 259 -27.43 -16.81 10.26
C MET A 259 -26.06 -17.52 10.31
N GLU A 260 -25.98 -18.71 10.93
CA GLU A 260 -24.73 -19.47 11.02
C GLU A 260 -24.46 -20.39 9.81
N SER A 261 -25.46 -20.65 8.97
CA SER A 261 -25.32 -21.50 7.78
C SER A 261 -24.28 -20.96 6.80
N GLU A 262 -23.44 -21.84 6.25
CA GLU A 262 -22.40 -21.48 5.27
C GLU A 262 -23.01 -20.78 4.05
N ASP A 263 -24.15 -21.27 3.58
CA ASP A 263 -24.93 -20.67 2.48
C ASP A 263 -25.38 -19.23 2.77
N TYR A 264 -25.79 -18.91 4.01
CA TYR A 264 -26.16 -17.54 4.37
C TYR A 264 -24.94 -16.63 4.36
N LYS A 265 -23.82 -17.09 4.91
CA LYS A 265 -22.55 -16.34 4.89
C LYS A 265 -22.08 -16.09 3.46
N GLU A 266 -22.13 -17.08 2.58
CA GLU A 266 -21.80 -16.92 1.16
C GLU A 266 -22.75 -15.94 0.45
N LYS A 267 -24.05 -15.95 0.77
CA LYS A 267 -25.03 -14.97 0.26
C LYS A 267 -24.75 -13.56 0.77
N VAL A 268 -24.33 -13.40 2.04
CA VAL A 268 -23.89 -12.11 2.59
C VAL A 268 -22.64 -11.65 1.83
N TYR A 269 -21.64 -12.52 1.65
CA TYR A 269 -20.38 -12.17 1.02
C TYR A 269 -20.47 -11.96 -0.49
N SER A 270 -21.52 -12.45 -1.14
CA SER A 270 -21.76 -12.25 -2.57
C SER A 270 -22.02 -10.79 -2.97
N LEU A 271 -22.07 -9.84 -2.02
CA LEU A 271 -22.29 -8.39 -2.22
C LEU A 271 -23.57 -8.04 -2.99
N ALA A 272 -24.45 -9.00 -3.24
CA ALA A 272 -25.55 -8.94 -4.20
C ALA A 272 -26.95 -8.87 -3.57
N LYS A 273 -27.08 -8.76 -2.24
CA LYS A 273 -28.29 -8.23 -1.56
C LYS A 273 -27.96 -7.01 -0.69
N PRO A 274 -28.84 -5.99 -0.61
CA PRO A 274 -28.63 -4.85 0.29
C PRO A 274 -28.74 -5.31 1.75
N LEU A 275 -28.08 -4.59 2.65
CA LEU A 275 -28.07 -4.93 4.08
C LEU A 275 -29.28 -4.33 4.82
N ALA A 276 -29.61 -4.90 5.99
CA ALA A 276 -30.67 -4.41 6.86
C ALA A 276 -30.29 -3.08 7.53
N LYS A 277 -31.12 -2.06 7.35
CA LYS A 277 -31.00 -0.75 8.01
C LYS A 277 -31.87 -0.69 9.26
N ARG A 278 -31.39 -0.02 10.32
CA ARG A 278 -32.23 0.33 11.48
C ARG A 278 -33.30 1.33 11.03
N LYS A 279 -34.57 1.07 11.38
CA LYS A 279 -35.71 1.93 11.01
C LYS A 279 -35.66 3.33 11.65
N ASP A 280 -34.87 3.49 12.72
CA ASP A 280 -34.88 4.70 13.56
C ASP A 280 -33.83 5.74 13.14
N VAL A 281 -32.96 5.41 12.17
CA VAL A 281 -32.08 6.39 11.56
C VAL A 281 -32.78 6.84 10.28
N GLU A 282 -33.65 7.83 10.42
CA GLU A 282 -33.91 8.74 9.30
C GLU A 282 -32.53 9.13 8.80
N GLN A 283 -32.16 8.67 7.60
CA GLN A 283 -31.09 9.32 6.89
C GLN A 283 -31.53 10.78 6.88
N THR A 284 -30.77 11.64 7.55
CA THR A 284 -30.65 12.99 7.07
C THR A 284 -30.16 12.78 5.65
N GLU A 285 -31.10 12.74 4.72
CA GLU A 285 -30.87 13.24 3.39
C GLU A 285 -30.28 14.62 3.68
N GLU A 286 -28.96 14.71 3.73
CA GLU A 286 -28.25 15.95 3.46
C GLU A 286 -28.47 16.29 1.97
N ASP A 287 -29.74 16.30 1.55
CA ASP A 287 -30.26 17.31 0.68
C ASP A 287 -30.43 18.57 1.53
N GLU A 288 -29.31 19.08 2.06
CA GLU A 288 -29.25 20.52 2.23
C GLU A 288 -29.52 21.11 0.84
N PRO A 289 -30.54 21.97 0.70
CA PRO A 289 -30.76 22.68 -0.55
C PRO A 289 -29.49 23.48 -0.84
N LEU A 290 -28.83 23.15 -1.94
CA LEU A 290 -27.62 23.82 -2.45
C LEU A 290 -27.92 25.25 -2.96
N ASP A 291 -28.93 25.91 -2.41
CA ASP A 291 -29.39 27.26 -2.75
C ASP A 291 -28.90 28.30 -1.72
N LEU A 292 -28.16 27.89 -0.69
CA LEU A 292 -27.66 28.78 0.38
C LEU A 292 -26.13 29.00 0.37
N LEU A 293 -25.39 28.37 -0.55
CA LEU A 293 -23.97 28.64 -0.72
C LEU A 293 -23.80 29.73 -1.79
N GLY A 294 -23.56 30.96 -1.32
CA GLY A 294 -23.17 32.09 -2.17
C GLY A 294 -21.96 31.77 -3.05
N GLU A 295 -21.81 32.55 -4.12
CA GLU A 295 -20.97 32.37 -5.32
C GLU A 295 -19.45 32.13 -5.10
N ASP A 296 -18.96 32.00 -3.86
CA ASP A 296 -17.54 31.99 -3.52
C ASP A 296 -16.89 30.59 -3.34
N SER A 297 -17.55 29.47 -3.71
CA SER A 297 -16.93 28.13 -3.61
C SER A 297 -17.22 27.16 -4.76
N ASP A 298 -17.20 27.64 -6.00
CA ASP A 298 -17.51 26.88 -7.22
C ASP A 298 -16.80 25.49 -7.30
N ALA A 299 -15.56 25.38 -6.83
CA ALA A 299 -14.82 24.13 -6.82
C ALA A 299 -15.30 23.09 -5.77
N LEU A 300 -15.87 23.52 -4.63
CA LEU A 300 -16.45 22.62 -3.64
C LEU A 300 -17.85 22.16 -4.07
N ALA A 301 -18.64 23.11 -4.59
CA ALA A 301 -19.96 22.82 -5.16
C ALA A 301 -19.87 21.82 -6.33
N GLN A 302 -18.88 21.97 -7.21
CA GLN A 302 -18.62 21.00 -8.29
C GLN A 302 -18.31 19.61 -7.74
N LYS A 303 -17.45 19.46 -6.73
CA LYS A 303 -17.15 18.15 -6.12
C LYS A 303 -18.37 17.49 -5.49
N VAL A 304 -19.25 18.27 -4.87
CA VAL A 304 -20.50 17.75 -4.28
C VAL A 304 -21.47 17.29 -5.38
N ARG A 305 -21.60 18.05 -6.48
CA ARG A 305 -22.41 17.65 -7.65
C ARG A 305 -21.88 16.37 -8.29
N GLU A 306 -20.56 16.27 -8.46
CA GLU A 306 -19.90 15.05 -8.97
C GLU A 306 -20.10 13.85 -8.04
N ALA A 307 -20.05 14.06 -6.72
CA ALA A 307 -20.34 12.98 -5.77
C ALA A 307 -21.80 12.52 -5.88
N LYS A 308 -22.76 13.44 -6.06
CA LYS A 308 -24.18 13.10 -6.29
C LYS A 308 -24.41 12.38 -7.63
N SER A 309 -23.66 12.73 -8.68
CA SER A 309 -23.78 12.06 -9.99
C SER A 309 -23.27 10.61 -9.94
N ILE A 310 -22.18 10.34 -9.23
CA ILE A 310 -21.66 8.97 -9.03
C ILE A 310 -22.69 8.10 -8.30
N LYS A 311 -23.32 8.63 -7.24
CA LYS A 311 -24.32 7.92 -6.42
C LYS A 311 -25.55 7.47 -7.21
N THR A 312 -25.96 8.24 -8.21
CA THR A 312 -27.20 8.02 -8.97
C THR A 312 -26.98 7.44 -10.36
N MET A 313 -25.72 7.20 -10.74
CA MET A 313 -25.32 6.83 -12.08
C MET A 313 -26.07 5.62 -12.64
N PHE A 314 -26.16 4.52 -11.91
CA PHE A 314 -26.76 3.27 -12.37
C PHE A 314 -28.18 3.05 -11.82
N LYS A 315 -28.81 4.07 -11.23
CA LYS A 315 -30.18 3.98 -10.72
C LYS A 315 -31.14 3.57 -11.85
N GLY A 316 -31.92 2.52 -11.61
CA GLY A 316 -32.87 1.96 -12.58
C GLY A 316 -32.25 1.07 -13.67
N SER A 317 -30.93 0.86 -13.67
CA SER A 317 -30.27 -0.07 -14.60
C SER A 317 -30.13 -1.45 -13.94
N VAL A 318 -30.54 -2.49 -14.67
CA VAL A 318 -30.38 -3.90 -14.27
C VAL A 318 -29.31 -4.54 -15.13
N PHE A 319 -28.25 -5.03 -14.48
CA PHE A 319 -27.09 -5.66 -15.08
C PHE A 319 -27.13 -7.17 -14.89
N TYR A 320 -26.84 -7.89 -15.98
CA TYR A 320 -26.64 -9.33 -15.96
C TYR A 320 -25.19 -9.67 -16.29
N LEU A 321 -24.51 -10.41 -15.41
CA LEU A 321 -23.11 -10.78 -15.55
C LEU A 321 -22.98 -12.21 -16.08
N ASN A 322 -22.24 -12.38 -17.17
CA ASN A 322 -21.89 -13.71 -17.67
C ASN A 322 -20.83 -14.39 -16.77
N ARG A 323 -20.71 -15.73 -16.85
CA ARG A 323 -19.83 -16.57 -16.01
C ARG A 323 -18.35 -16.18 -16.08
N GLU A 324 -17.92 -15.63 -17.20
CA GLU A 324 -16.52 -15.35 -17.50
C GLU A 324 -16.03 -14.02 -16.89
N CYS A 325 -16.95 -13.15 -16.49
CA CYS A 325 -16.65 -11.82 -15.99
C CYS A 325 -16.32 -11.86 -14.48
N PRO A 326 -15.46 -10.96 -13.97
CA PRO A 326 -15.14 -10.88 -12.54
C PRO A 326 -16.35 -10.39 -11.74
N LYS A 327 -17.05 -11.31 -11.09
CA LYS A 327 -18.36 -11.06 -10.46
C LYS A 327 -18.28 -10.10 -9.27
N GLU A 328 -17.32 -10.29 -8.37
CA GLU A 328 -17.17 -9.48 -7.16
C GLU A 328 -16.88 -8.01 -7.49
N ALA A 329 -15.90 -7.77 -8.37
CA ALA A 329 -15.49 -6.43 -8.77
C ALA A 329 -16.60 -5.65 -9.48
N LEU A 330 -17.31 -6.29 -10.41
CA LEU A 330 -18.40 -5.66 -11.14
C LEU A 330 -19.61 -5.40 -10.24
N THR A 331 -19.96 -6.37 -9.38
CA THR A 331 -21.07 -6.20 -8.42
C THR A 331 -20.81 -5.02 -7.49
N PHE A 332 -19.57 -4.90 -6.99
CA PHE A 332 -19.16 -3.81 -6.13
C PHE A 332 -19.36 -2.43 -6.76
N ILE A 333 -18.89 -2.24 -8.00
CA ILE A 333 -18.99 -0.93 -8.69
C ILE A 333 -20.43 -0.62 -9.08
N ILE A 334 -21.14 -1.56 -9.68
CA ILE A 334 -22.50 -1.33 -10.18
C ILE A 334 -23.44 -0.97 -9.03
N ARG A 335 -23.31 -1.67 -7.89
CA ARG A 335 -24.12 -1.36 -6.72
C ARG A 335 -23.76 -0.05 -6.05
N ASN A 336 -22.47 0.29 -6.01
CA ASN A 336 -22.07 1.59 -5.50
C ASN A 336 -22.76 2.73 -6.27
N GLY A 337 -22.95 2.59 -7.59
CA GLY A 337 -23.72 3.52 -8.40
C GLY A 337 -25.24 3.34 -8.38
N GLY A 338 -25.79 2.46 -7.53
CA GLY A 338 -27.24 2.26 -7.36
C GLY A 338 -27.90 1.32 -8.37
N GLY A 339 -27.11 0.53 -9.10
CA GLY A 339 -27.61 -0.48 -10.05
C GLY A 339 -27.93 -1.82 -9.38
N VAL A 340 -28.79 -2.61 -10.03
CA VAL A 340 -29.11 -3.98 -9.60
C VAL A 340 -28.31 -4.98 -10.44
N VAL A 341 -27.71 -5.97 -9.79
CA VAL A 341 -26.86 -6.99 -10.42
C VAL A 341 -27.42 -8.38 -10.17
N GLY A 342 -27.42 -9.21 -11.22
CA GLY A 342 -27.69 -10.64 -11.15
C GLY A 342 -26.75 -11.46 -12.04
N TRP A 343 -26.58 -12.73 -11.70
CA TRP A 343 -25.87 -13.72 -12.51
C TRP A 343 -26.49 -15.10 -12.28
N GLU A 344 -26.19 -16.03 -13.18
CA GLU A 344 -26.67 -17.42 -13.08
C GLU A 344 -26.13 -18.11 -11.81
N GLY A 345 -27.03 -18.57 -10.95
CA GLY A 345 -26.69 -19.16 -9.64
C GLY A 345 -26.30 -18.13 -8.57
N GLY A 346 -26.55 -16.84 -8.79
CA GLY A 346 -26.33 -15.78 -7.79
C GLY A 346 -27.45 -15.69 -6.76
N PRO A 347 -27.25 -14.91 -5.68
CA PRO A 347 -28.25 -14.74 -4.62
C PRO A 347 -29.46 -13.91 -5.06
N THR A 348 -29.39 -13.26 -6.23
CA THR A 348 -30.49 -12.49 -6.82
C THR A 348 -31.31 -13.41 -7.73
N GLU A 349 -32.64 -13.44 -7.56
CA GLU A 349 -33.58 -14.29 -8.33
C GLU A 349 -33.77 -13.86 -9.81
N LEU A 350 -32.76 -13.22 -10.41
CA LEU A 350 -32.76 -12.78 -11.80
C LEU A 350 -32.41 -13.96 -12.72
N LYS A 351 -33.41 -14.49 -13.42
CA LYS A 351 -33.20 -15.47 -14.49
C LYS A 351 -32.65 -14.81 -15.76
N SER A 352 -31.89 -15.58 -16.54
CA SER A 352 -31.26 -15.18 -17.80
C SER A 352 -32.22 -14.55 -18.81
N ASP A 353 -33.52 -14.87 -18.75
CA ASP A 353 -34.52 -14.50 -19.77
C ASP A 353 -35.43 -13.35 -19.33
N SER A 354 -35.13 -12.69 -18.21
CA SER A 354 -35.97 -11.60 -17.71
C SER A 354 -35.90 -10.37 -18.64
N LYS A 355 -37.07 -9.83 -18.99
CA LYS A 355 -37.22 -8.61 -19.83
C LYS A 355 -36.76 -7.33 -19.12
N ASN A 356 -36.52 -7.40 -17.81
CA ASN A 356 -36.08 -6.27 -17.00
C ASN A 356 -34.57 -6.02 -17.12
N ILE A 357 -33.80 -6.92 -17.75
CA ILE A 357 -32.35 -6.77 -17.93
C ILE A 357 -32.08 -5.72 -19.01
N THR A 358 -31.37 -4.67 -18.62
CA THR A 358 -31.02 -3.54 -19.50
C THR A 358 -29.63 -3.72 -20.11
N HIS A 359 -28.66 -4.20 -19.34
CA HIS A 359 -27.25 -4.33 -19.72
C HIS A 359 -26.78 -5.76 -19.47
N HIS A 360 -26.14 -6.37 -20.45
CA HIS A 360 -25.54 -7.70 -20.37
C HIS A 360 -24.01 -7.56 -20.52
N ILE A 361 -23.27 -7.89 -19.47
CA ILE A 361 -21.81 -7.79 -19.47
C ILE A 361 -21.19 -9.10 -19.93
N VAL A 362 -20.44 -9.02 -21.02
CA VAL A 362 -19.86 -10.16 -21.73
C VAL A 362 -18.42 -9.82 -22.17
N ASP A 363 -17.47 -10.71 -21.89
CA ASP A 363 -16.07 -10.55 -22.29
C ASP A 363 -15.73 -11.28 -23.61
N ARG A 364 -16.34 -12.46 -23.84
CA ARG A 364 -16.15 -13.23 -25.09
C ARG A 364 -17.30 -13.06 -26.07
N PRO A 365 -17.04 -13.06 -27.39
CA PRO A 365 -18.10 -13.00 -28.38
C PRO A 365 -19.09 -14.16 -28.18
N MET A 366 -20.38 -13.84 -28.12
CA MET A 366 -21.47 -14.82 -28.00
C MET A 366 -22.24 -14.93 -29.31
N ASP A 367 -22.68 -16.15 -29.64
CA ASP A 367 -23.46 -16.44 -30.85
C ASP A 367 -24.94 -16.06 -30.73
N LYS A 368 -25.45 -15.92 -29.49
CA LYS A 368 -26.86 -15.58 -29.21
C LYS A 368 -26.94 -14.19 -28.57
N LEU A 369 -27.35 -13.21 -29.37
CA LEU A 369 -27.59 -11.84 -28.95
C LEU A 369 -29.09 -11.55 -28.97
N GLU A 370 -29.63 -11.11 -27.83
CA GLU A 370 -30.99 -10.61 -27.72
C GLU A 370 -31.04 -9.13 -28.08
N VAL A 371 -31.92 -8.76 -29.02
CA VAL A 371 -31.99 -7.39 -29.57
C VAL A 371 -32.38 -6.35 -28.52
N ASN A 372 -33.08 -6.73 -27.45
CA ASN A 372 -33.54 -5.82 -26.41
C ASN A 372 -32.49 -5.49 -25.34
N ARG A 373 -31.27 -6.03 -25.44
CA ARG A 373 -30.22 -5.91 -24.42
C ARG A 373 -28.99 -5.20 -24.96
N LEU A 374 -28.39 -4.35 -24.12
CA LEU A 374 -27.10 -3.74 -24.43
C LEU A 374 -25.97 -4.68 -24.02
N TYR A 375 -25.23 -5.21 -25.00
CA TYR A 375 -24.06 -6.03 -24.77
C TYR A 375 -22.82 -5.15 -24.63
N ILE A 376 -22.14 -5.25 -23.49
CA ILE A 376 -20.99 -4.42 -23.15
C ILE A 376 -19.88 -5.25 -22.51
N GLN A 377 -18.63 -4.86 -22.73
CA GLN A 377 -17.47 -5.46 -22.09
C GLN A 377 -17.27 -4.90 -20.65
N PRO A 378 -16.66 -5.68 -19.73
CA PRO A 378 -16.47 -5.27 -18.33
C PRO A 378 -15.80 -3.91 -18.14
N GLN A 379 -14.87 -3.53 -19.02
CA GLN A 379 -14.11 -2.29 -18.93
C GLN A 379 -15.03 -1.04 -18.90
N TRP A 380 -16.17 -1.08 -19.60
CA TRP A 380 -17.12 0.03 -19.64
C TRP A 380 -17.56 0.47 -18.23
N VAL A 381 -17.75 -0.47 -17.30
CA VAL A 381 -18.17 -0.19 -15.93
C VAL A 381 -17.10 0.59 -15.15
N PHE A 382 -15.83 0.23 -15.34
CA PHE A 382 -14.70 0.90 -14.69
C PHE A 382 -14.48 2.30 -15.26
N ASP A 383 -14.51 2.42 -16.60
CA ASP A 383 -14.31 3.69 -17.28
C ASP A 383 -15.47 4.65 -17.00
N CYS A 384 -16.71 4.15 -16.93
CA CYS A 384 -17.88 4.93 -16.51
C CYS A 384 -17.70 5.53 -15.11
N LEU A 385 -17.26 4.73 -14.15
CA LEU A 385 -17.03 5.21 -12.78
C LEU A 385 -15.96 6.32 -12.76
N ASN A 386 -14.84 6.10 -13.44
CA ASN A 386 -13.74 7.07 -13.51
C ASN A 386 -14.13 8.36 -14.25
N ALA A 387 -14.96 8.25 -15.30
CA ALA A 387 -15.51 9.37 -16.04
C ALA A 387 -16.68 10.07 -15.32
N ARG A 388 -17.21 9.47 -14.25
CA ARG A 388 -18.34 9.97 -13.44
C ARG A 388 -19.63 10.20 -14.24
N ARG A 389 -19.74 9.58 -15.42
CA ARG A 389 -20.87 9.67 -16.36
C ARG A 389 -20.96 8.42 -17.23
N LYS A 390 -22.16 8.08 -17.69
CA LYS A 390 -22.35 6.93 -18.58
C LYS A 390 -21.66 7.21 -19.90
N LEU A 391 -20.69 6.38 -20.24
CA LEU A 391 -20.00 6.47 -21.52
C LEU A 391 -20.83 5.80 -22.63
N PRO A 392 -20.69 6.23 -23.89
CA PRO A 392 -21.30 5.55 -25.03
C PRO A 392 -20.90 4.08 -25.09
N THR A 393 -21.86 3.19 -25.37
CA THR A 393 -21.66 1.73 -25.35
C THR A 393 -21.00 1.18 -26.63
N GLU A 394 -21.05 1.92 -27.74
CA GLU A 394 -20.55 1.50 -29.06
C GLU A 394 -19.07 1.09 -29.04
N ARG A 395 -18.23 1.84 -28.30
CA ARG A 395 -16.78 1.56 -28.18
C ARG A 395 -16.45 0.35 -27.32
N TYR A 396 -17.43 -0.19 -26.61
CA TYR A 396 -17.26 -1.27 -25.64
C TYR A 396 -18.09 -2.51 -26.00
N MET A 397 -18.59 -2.60 -27.22
CA MET A 397 -19.30 -3.79 -27.69
C MET A 397 -18.36 -5.01 -27.77
N PRO A 398 -18.85 -6.24 -27.54
CA PRO A 398 -18.04 -7.44 -27.69
C PRO A 398 -17.40 -7.53 -29.07
N GLY A 399 -16.09 -7.79 -29.12
CA GLY A 399 -15.32 -7.90 -30.36
C GLY A 399 -14.75 -6.59 -30.93
N VAL A 400 -15.11 -5.43 -30.36
CA VAL A 400 -14.49 -4.14 -30.68
C VAL A 400 -13.19 -3.95 -29.88
N ALA A 401 -12.19 -3.33 -30.49
CA ALA A 401 -10.96 -2.94 -29.79
C ALA A 401 -11.28 -1.88 -28.74
N LEU A 402 -11.06 -2.23 -27.47
CA LEU A 402 -11.34 -1.38 -26.32
C LEU A 402 -10.47 -0.11 -26.31
N PRO A 403 -11.00 1.02 -25.83
CA PRO A 403 -10.19 2.19 -25.49
C PRO A 403 -9.11 1.83 -24.46
N PRO A 404 -7.95 2.49 -24.44
CA PRO A 404 -6.94 2.23 -23.42
C PRO A 404 -7.41 2.62 -22.02
N HIS A 405 -7.21 1.73 -21.05
CA HIS A 405 -7.57 1.98 -19.66
C HIS A 405 -6.45 2.73 -18.92
N PHE A 406 -6.65 4.02 -18.66
CA PHE A 406 -5.66 4.87 -17.99
C PHE A 406 -5.85 4.95 -16.47
N SER A 407 -4.74 5.15 -15.75
CA SER A 407 -4.79 5.26 -14.28
C SER A 407 -5.35 6.60 -13.81
N PRO A 408 -6.39 6.63 -12.97
CA PRO A 408 -6.93 7.85 -12.37
C PRO A 408 -6.05 8.41 -11.24
N PHE A 409 -5.04 7.66 -10.79
CA PHE A 409 -4.21 8.00 -9.63
C PHE A 409 -2.98 8.85 -9.96
N THR A 410 -2.64 8.98 -11.25
CA THR A 410 -1.49 9.78 -11.66
C THR A 410 -1.97 11.19 -11.99
N SER A 411 -1.54 12.19 -11.22
CA SER A 411 -1.66 13.59 -11.62
C SER A 411 -0.57 13.86 -12.65
N GLU A 412 -0.96 13.98 -13.91
CA GLU A 412 -0.06 14.30 -15.01
C GLU A 412 0.57 15.68 -14.79
N LYS A 413 1.91 15.75 -14.85
CA LYS A 413 2.65 17.01 -14.76
C LYS A 413 3.08 17.43 -16.16
N ALA A 414 3.16 18.74 -16.39
CA ALA A 414 3.68 19.28 -17.64
C ALA A 414 5.11 18.74 -17.91
N GLY A 415 5.27 17.97 -18.99
CA GLY A 415 6.53 17.32 -19.38
C GLY A 415 6.53 15.78 -19.39
N ASP A 416 5.49 15.14 -18.84
CA ASP A 416 5.30 13.69 -18.99
C ASP A 416 4.77 13.35 -20.39
N TYR A 417 5.17 12.20 -20.95
CA TYR A 417 4.60 11.71 -22.21
C TYR A 417 3.16 11.23 -21.95
N ILE A 418 2.19 12.02 -22.38
CA ILE A 418 0.77 11.72 -22.26
C ILE A 418 0.29 11.24 -23.64
N PRO A 419 -0.16 9.99 -23.77
CA PRO A 419 -0.73 9.50 -25.02
C PRO A 419 -1.92 10.34 -25.49
N PHE A 420 -2.10 10.48 -26.80
CA PHE A 420 -3.16 11.29 -27.41
C PHE A 420 -4.58 10.91 -26.90
N GLU A 421 -4.85 9.62 -26.72
CA GLU A 421 -6.13 9.12 -26.21
C GLU A 421 -6.41 9.57 -24.77
N ARG A 422 -5.36 9.76 -23.96
CA ARG A 422 -5.49 10.29 -22.60
C ARG A 422 -5.81 11.78 -22.60
N LEU A 423 -5.28 12.54 -23.55
CA LEU A 423 -5.62 13.95 -23.75
C LEU A 423 -7.08 14.10 -24.21
N GLU A 424 -7.55 13.22 -25.10
CA GLU A 424 -8.97 13.19 -25.51
C GLU A 424 -9.90 12.87 -24.33
N GLU A 425 -9.53 11.92 -23.46
CA GLU A 425 -10.27 11.66 -22.23
C GLU A 425 -10.34 12.89 -21.33
N LEU A 426 -9.20 13.55 -21.07
CA LEU A 426 -9.13 14.76 -20.24
C LEU A 426 -9.94 15.91 -20.82
N ARG A 427 -9.91 16.08 -22.14
CA ARG A 427 -10.74 17.05 -22.87
C ARG A 427 -12.22 16.73 -22.70
N SER A 428 -12.58 15.46 -22.83
CA SER A 428 -13.96 15.00 -22.64
C SER A 428 -14.42 15.16 -21.18
N MET A 429 -13.50 15.14 -20.22
CA MET A 429 -13.75 15.39 -18.79
C MET A 429 -13.76 16.89 -18.43
N GLY A 430 -13.57 17.79 -19.39
CA GLY A 430 -13.63 19.24 -19.18
C GLY A 430 -12.41 19.82 -18.46
N LYS A 431 -11.26 19.13 -18.46
CA LYS A 431 -10.01 19.66 -17.93
C LYS A 431 -9.26 20.43 -19.03
N ASP A 432 -8.67 21.57 -18.68
CA ASP A 432 -7.87 22.36 -19.61
C ASP A 432 -6.57 21.61 -19.97
N VAL A 433 -6.55 21.04 -21.17
CA VAL A 433 -5.42 20.25 -21.69
C VAL A 433 -4.39 21.08 -22.46
N SER A 434 -4.62 22.40 -22.60
CA SER A 434 -3.82 23.29 -23.45
C SER A 434 -2.34 23.36 -23.03
N GLU A 435 -2.07 23.33 -21.71
CA GLU A 435 -0.69 23.30 -21.19
C GLU A 435 0.02 21.96 -21.49
N LEU A 436 -0.74 20.86 -21.50
CA LEU A 436 -0.24 19.51 -21.75
C LEU A 436 0.00 19.26 -23.26
N GLU A 437 -0.87 19.78 -24.13
CA GLU A 437 -0.70 19.71 -25.60
C GLU A 437 0.54 20.49 -26.08
N SER A 438 0.85 21.61 -25.43
CA SER A 438 2.03 22.42 -25.77
C SER A 438 3.37 21.72 -25.49
N ALA A 439 3.35 20.71 -24.62
CA ALA A 439 4.51 19.89 -24.28
C ALA A 439 4.70 18.66 -25.19
N ILE A 440 3.74 18.37 -26.07
CA ILE A 440 3.85 17.30 -27.08
C ILE A 440 4.74 17.82 -28.21
N PRO A 441 5.86 17.16 -28.55
CA PRO A 441 6.63 17.51 -29.73
C PRO A 441 5.76 17.37 -30.98
N LYS A 442 5.43 18.49 -31.63
CA LYS A 442 4.81 18.50 -32.96
C LYS A 442 5.84 17.99 -33.97
N THR A 443 5.75 16.70 -34.32
CA THR A 443 5.90 16.09 -35.66
C THR A 443 6.32 14.63 -35.55
N MET A 444 5.63 13.77 -36.29
CA MET A 444 5.87 12.32 -36.39
C MET A 444 6.93 11.91 -37.45
N ASP A 445 7.65 12.84 -38.08
CA ASP A 445 8.46 12.52 -39.28
C ASP A 445 9.99 12.36 -39.09
N GLU A 446 10.55 12.42 -37.89
CA GLU A 446 11.98 12.13 -37.71
C GLU A 446 12.27 11.26 -36.47
N LEU A 447 12.22 9.94 -36.68
CA LEU A 447 12.86 8.97 -35.79
C LEU A 447 14.19 8.49 -36.42
N PRO A 448 15.37 8.96 -35.98
CA PRO A 448 16.54 8.12 -35.99
C PRO A 448 16.49 7.27 -34.72
N MET A 449 16.29 5.95 -34.90
CA MET A 449 16.42 4.96 -33.83
C MET A 449 17.71 5.21 -33.01
N ARG A 450 17.59 5.71 -31.78
CA ARG A 450 18.69 5.71 -30.80
C ARG A 450 18.23 5.15 -29.47
N ARG A 451 18.86 4.02 -29.12
CA ARG A 451 18.74 3.30 -27.84
C ARG A 451 19.02 4.25 -26.66
N LYS A 452 18.17 4.15 -25.63
CA LYS A 452 18.19 4.94 -24.39
C LYS A 452 19.46 4.68 -23.57
N GLU A 453 20.15 5.75 -23.17
CA GLU A 453 20.93 5.77 -21.93
C GLU A 453 20.37 6.83 -20.98
N VAL A 454 20.03 6.37 -19.79
CA VAL A 454 19.35 7.09 -18.71
C VAL A 454 20.30 8.13 -18.09
N LYS A 455 19.87 9.40 -18.06
CA LYS A 455 20.49 10.43 -17.23
C LYS A 455 19.69 10.59 -15.92
N PRO A 456 20.31 10.50 -14.74
CA PRO A 456 19.65 10.89 -13.50
C PRO A 456 19.60 12.42 -13.35
N GLU A 457 18.43 12.88 -12.92
CA GLU A 457 18.09 14.27 -12.65
C GLU A 457 18.80 14.84 -11.42
N LYS A 458 18.95 16.16 -11.41
CA LYS A 458 19.51 16.96 -10.31
C LYS A 458 18.41 17.35 -9.32
N PRO A 459 18.65 17.37 -8.00
CA PRO A 459 17.88 18.22 -7.11
C PRO A 459 18.35 19.68 -7.24
N LYS A 460 17.41 20.62 -7.47
CA LYS A 460 17.66 22.06 -7.32
C LYS A 460 17.60 22.43 -5.84
N GLY A 461 18.71 22.96 -5.33
CA GLY A 461 18.78 23.71 -4.08
C GLY A 461 19.10 25.18 -4.38
N ILE A 462 18.46 26.05 -3.60
CA ILE A 462 18.38 27.51 -3.69
C ILE A 462 19.75 28.21 -3.57
N HIS A 463 19.84 29.39 -4.19
CA HIS A 463 20.99 30.27 -4.39
C HIS A 463 21.74 30.70 -3.11
N ILE A 464 23.08 30.68 -3.16
CA ILE A 464 23.96 31.57 -2.39
C ILE A 464 25.00 32.16 -3.38
N ALA A 465 25.31 33.45 -3.21
CA ALA A 465 25.98 34.33 -4.16
C ALA A 465 27.28 33.77 -4.81
N VAL A 466 27.40 34.04 -6.11
CA VAL A 466 28.43 33.54 -7.03
C VAL A 466 29.78 34.19 -6.73
N GLY A 467 30.73 33.41 -6.20
CA GLY A 467 32.15 33.68 -6.43
C GLY A 467 32.51 33.31 -7.87
N GLN A 468 33.16 34.21 -8.61
CA GLN A 468 33.54 34.00 -10.01
C GLN A 468 34.34 32.69 -10.20
N MET A 469 33.69 31.67 -10.79
CA MET A 469 34.36 30.45 -11.19
C MET A 469 34.99 30.62 -12.57
N HIS A 470 36.32 30.52 -12.62
CA HIS A 470 37.07 30.38 -13.87
C HIS A 470 36.66 29.08 -14.58
N LYS A 471 35.84 29.17 -15.63
CA LYS A 471 35.49 28.03 -16.50
C LYS A 471 36.75 27.61 -17.28
N LYS A 472 37.42 26.54 -16.86
CA LYS A 472 38.42 25.90 -17.73
C LYS A 472 37.69 25.23 -18.91
N SER A 473 38.16 25.50 -20.14
CA SER A 473 37.61 24.94 -21.39
C SER A 473 37.39 23.43 -21.28
N LYS A 474 36.22 22.95 -21.71
CA LYS A 474 35.83 21.52 -21.73
C LYS A 474 36.83 20.66 -22.50
N GLU A 475 37.51 21.23 -23.49
CA GLU A 475 38.51 20.54 -24.31
C GLU A 475 39.75 20.14 -23.50
N LYS A 476 40.26 21.03 -22.64
CA LYS A 476 41.40 20.73 -21.76
C LYS A 476 41.07 19.63 -20.75
N PHE A 477 39.80 19.47 -20.37
CA PHE A 477 39.36 18.40 -19.49
C PHE A 477 39.38 17.05 -20.23
N HIS A 478 38.81 16.97 -21.44
CA HIS A 478 38.85 15.76 -22.26
C HIS A 478 40.29 15.32 -22.55
N GLU A 479 41.16 16.25 -22.94
CA GLU A 479 42.56 15.94 -23.23
C GLU A 479 43.32 15.38 -22.01
N THR A 480 43.04 15.89 -20.80
CA THR A 480 43.62 15.33 -19.57
C THR A 480 43.08 13.96 -19.19
N VAL A 481 41.82 13.67 -19.53
CA VAL A 481 41.21 12.36 -19.29
C VAL A 481 41.79 11.32 -20.24
N GLU A 482 41.95 11.65 -21.52
CA GLU A 482 42.58 10.78 -22.54
C GLU A 482 44.03 10.48 -22.20
N LYS A 483 44.84 11.50 -21.88
CA LYS A 483 46.23 11.30 -21.41
C LYS A 483 46.31 10.44 -20.15
N GLY A 484 45.31 10.54 -19.26
CA GLY A 484 45.20 9.69 -18.07
C GLY A 484 44.86 8.23 -18.37
N GLN A 485 44.06 7.98 -19.42
CA GLN A 485 43.74 6.63 -19.89
C GLN A 485 44.94 6.00 -20.62
N GLU A 486 45.65 6.76 -21.45
CA GLU A 486 46.83 6.28 -22.17
C GLU A 486 47.96 5.85 -21.23
N LEU A 487 48.20 6.62 -20.15
CA LEU A 487 49.15 6.24 -19.11
C LEU A 487 48.78 4.93 -18.40
N LYS A 488 47.48 4.70 -18.14
CA LYS A 488 47.00 3.43 -17.56
C LYS A 488 47.19 2.25 -18.52
N MET A 489 46.98 2.45 -19.81
CA MET A 489 47.24 1.42 -20.83
C MET A 489 48.73 1.06 -20.89
N ARG A 490 49.62 2.05 -20.83
CA ARG A 490 51.07 1.81 -20.76
C ARG A 490 51.50 1.06 -19.49
N GLU A 491 50.86 1.34 -18.35
CA GLU A 491 51.12 0.60 -17.10
C GLU A 491 50.75 -0.89 -17.20
N LEU A 492 49.70 -1.23 -17.96
CA LEU A 492 49.27 -2.61 -18.19
C LEU A 492 50.19 -3.37 -19.16
N MET A 493 50.92 -2.65 -20.02
CA MET A 493 51.89 -3.25 -20.97
C MET A 493 53.26 -3.55 -20.34
N ILE A 494 53.48 -3.19 -19.07
CA ILE A 494 54.72 -3.53 -18.36
C ILE A 494 54.69 -5.02 -18.01
N SER A 495 55.75 -5.74 -18.39
CA SER A 495 55.90 -7.16 -18.02
C SER A 495 55.77 -7.38 -16.52
N LYS A 496 55.04 -8.44 -16.13
CA LYS A 496 54.72 -8.77 -14.73
C LYS A 496 55.95 -8.84 -13.81
N LYS A 497 57.12 -9.19 -14.34
CA LYS A 497 58.40 -9.24 -13.60
C LYS A 497 58.85 -7.86 -13.08
N HIS A 498 58.56 -6.79 -13.82
CA HIS A 498 59.01 -5.42 -13.50
C HIS A 498 57.92 -4.54 -12.87
N GLN A 499 56.68 -5.04 -12.77
CA GLN A 499 55.52 -4.28 -12.28
C GLN A 499 55.69 -3.81 -10.82
N ARG A 500 56.29 -4.63 -9.94
CA ARG A 500 56.54 -4.27 -8.54
C ARG A 500 57.57 -3.14 -8.40
N VAL A 501 58.66 -3.20 -9.18
CA VAL A 501 59.71 -2.16 -9.18
C VAL A 501 59.14 -0.86 -9.73
N TYR A 502 58.36 -0.92 -10.82
CA TYR A 502 57.69 0.23 -11.38
C TYR A 502 56.73 0.90 -10.38
N HIS A 503 55.89 0.13 -9.66
CA HIS A 503 55.02 0.69 -8.63
C HIS A 503 55.79 1.30 -7.45
N SER A 504 56.91 0.69 -7.04
CA SER A 504 57.80 1.26 -6.02
C SER A 504 58.39 2.61 -6.48
N MET A 505 58.93 2.68 -7.70
CA MET A 505 59.46 3.92 -8.26
C MET A 505 58.36 4.99 -8.39
N LYS A 506 57.18 4.63 -8.89
CA LYS A 506 56.03 5.54 -9.04
C LYS A 506 55.58 6.13 -7.70
N THR A 507 55.54 5.32 -6.65
CA THR A 507 55.18 5.82 -5.30
C THR A 507 56.26 6.75 -4.74
N SER A 508 57.54 6.45 -4.96
CA SER A 508 58.66 7.33 -4.61
C SER A 508 58.60 8.67 -5.35
N PHE A 509 58.44 8.66 -6.67
CA PHE A 509 58.28 9.87 -7.48
C PHE A 509 57.07 10.71 -7.07
N LYS A 510 55.94 10.07 -6.72
CA LYS A 510 54.74 10.77 -6.25
C LYS A 510 54.96 11.45 -4.90
N ARG A 511 55.68 10.80 -3.97
CA ARG A 511 56.07 11.40 -2.68
C ARG A 511 57.00 12.60 -2.90
N ASN A 512 58.08 12.44 -3.66
CA ASN A 512 59.04 13.51 -3.96
C ASN A 512 58.37 14.71 -4.64
N ARG A 513 57.44 14.47 -5.59
CA ARG A 513 56.67 15.54 -6.24
C ARG A 513 55.77 16.28 -5.26
N ASN A 514 55.09 15.56 -4.38
CA ASN A 514 54.22 16.17 -3.37
C ASN A 514 55.02 16.99 -2.36
N ASP A 515 56.20 16.51 -1.95
CA ASP A 515 57.06 17.23 -1.02
C ASP A 515 57.68 18.48 -1.68
N ALA A 516 58.08 18.40 -2.95
CA ALA A 516 58.49 19.56 -3.73
C ALA A 516 57.36 20.60 -3.88
N LEU A 517 56.11 20.16 -4.09
CA LEU A 517 54.95 21.05 -4.14
C LEU A 517 54.66 21.70 -2.77
N LYS A 518 54.81 20.96 -1.67
CA LYS A 518 54.69 21.50 -0.31
C LYS A 518 55.78 22.53 -0.02
N LEU A 519 57.03 22.26 -0.42
CA LEU A 519 58.14 23.20 -0.29
C LEU A 519 57.90 24.46 -1.14
N LYS A 520 57.42 24.34 -2.39
CA LYS A 520 57.05 25.49 -3.22
C LYS A 520 55.91 26.30 -2.60
N LYS A 521 54.90 25.66 -2.00
CA LYS A 521 53.82 26.35 -1.29
C LYS A 521 54.34 27.08 -0.04
N LYS A 522 55.19 26.42 0.75
CA LYS A 522 55.85 27.05 1.91
C LYS A 522 56.73 28.23 1.49
N ALA A 523 57.53 28.10 0.43
CA ALA A 523 58.36 29.18 -0.10
C ALA A 523 57.51 30.36 -0.60
N LYS A 524 56.35 30.10 -1.22
CA LYS A 524 55.40 31.15 -1.61
C LYS A 524 54.79 31.85 -0.39
N LEU A 525 54.43 31.12 0.65
CA LEU A 525 53.89 31.68 1.90
C LEU A 525 54.95 32.50 2.64
N VAL A 526 56.21 32.05 2.68
CA VAL A 526 57.32 32.80 3.28
C VAL A 526 57.62 34.06 2.48
N LYS A 527 57.63 34.00 1.14
CA LYS A 527 57.77 35.20 0.29
C LYS A 527 56.61 36.17 0.46
N ALA A 528 55.38 35.67 0.66
CA ALA A 528 54.20 36.50 0.90
C ALA A 528 54.14 37.08 2.33
N ALA A 529 54.94 36.56 3.26
CA ALA A 529 55.07 37.08 4.63
C ALA A 529 56.31 37.98 4.82
N ALA A 530 57.19 38.06 3.81
CA ALA A 530 58.37 38.92 3.79
C ALA A 530 58.17 40.21 2.95
N VAL A 531 56.97 40.36 2.36
CA VAL A 531 56.41 41.60 1.82
C VAL A 531 55.36 42.06 2.82
#